data_AF-A0A950PCA0-F1
#
_entry.id   AF-A0A950PCA0-F1
#
_cell.length_a   1.000
_cell.length_b   1.000
_cell.length_c   1.000
_cell.angle_alpha   90.00
_cell.angle_beta   90.00
_cell.angle_gamma   90.00
#
_symmetry.space_group_name_H-M   'P 1'
#
loop_
_entity.id
_entity.type
_entity.pdbx_description
1 polymer ?
#
loop_
_entity_poly.entity_id
_entity_poly.type
_entity_poly.pdbx_seq_one_letter_code
_entity_poly.pdbx_strand_id
1 'polypeptide(L)'
;MLDPAKLGRFVDQVWGDAIVPTLVDYIRIPNKSPAFDPDWVAHGHMEEAVAMFERWARERIDNLPGATLDIVRLPGRTPLILIDVPGTGRDTVLLYGHLDKQPEMVGWAEGYGPWIPRLE
;
A
#
# COMPACT_ATOMS: atom_id res chain seq x y z
N MET A 1 -23.52 14.56 13.83
CA MET A 1 -23.74 13.22 14.40
C MET A 1 -23.16 12.20 13.42
N LEU A 2 -22.47 11.16 13.88
CA LEU A 2 -21.97 10.10 12.99
C LEU A 2 -23.16 9.37 12.35
N ASP A 3 -23.07 9.09 11.05
CA ASP A 3 -24.02 8.27 10.29
C ASP A 3 -23.28 7.01 9.78
N PRO A 4 -23.43 5.87 10.47
CA PRO A 4 -22.76 4.63 10.10
C PRO A 4 -23.15 4.12 8.71
N ALA A 5 -24.40 4.32 8.30
CA ALA A 5 -24.89 3.84 7.00
C ALA A 5 -24.28 4.66 5.86
N LYS A 6 -24.16 5.99 6.04
CA LYS A 6 -23.45 6.85 5.09
C LYS A 6 -21.96 6.52 5.03
N LEU A 7 -21.32 6.26 6.17
CA LEU A 7 -19.91 5.86 6.22
C LEU A 7 -19.69 4.54 5.47
N GLY A 8 -20.53 3.54 5.69
CA GLY A 8 -20.45 2.25 5.00
C GLY A 8 -20.51 2.41 3.48
N ARG A 9 -21.52 3.13 2.96
CA ARG A 9 -21.63 3.39 1.52
C ARG A 9 -20.42 4.11 0.94
N PHE A 10 -19.86 5.08 1.66
CA PHE A 10 -18.65 5.77 1.23
C PHE A 10 -17.45 4.83 1.16
N VAL A 11 -17.24 4.01 2.19
CA VAL A 11 -16.16 3.02 2.22
C VAL A 11 -16.30 2.00 1.09
N ASP A 12 -17.50 1.45 0.89
CA ASP A 12 -17.77 0.48 -0.18
C ASP A 12 -17.48 1.07 -1.56
N GLN A 13 -17.89 2.32 -1.80
CA GLN A 13 -17.61 3.02 -3.05
C GLN A 13 -16.10 3.21 -3.25
N VAL A 14 -15.37 3.68 -2.24
CA VAL A 14 -13.91 3.87 -2.33
C VAL A 14 -13.20 2.53 -2.57
N TRP A 15 -13.69 1.43 -1.96
CA TRP A 15 -13.16 0.10 -2.21
C TRP A 15 -13.29 -0.30 -3.67
N GLY A 16 -14.50 -0.20 -4.23
CA GLY A 16 -14.76 -0.57 -5.62
C GLY A 16 -14.06 0.33 -6.63
N ASP A 17 -14.14 1.65 -6.43
CA ASP A 17 -13.68 2.63 -7.41
C ASP A 17 -12.16 2.81 -7.40
N ALA A 18 -11.49 2.60 -6.25
CA ALA A 18 -10.10 2.98 -6.08
C ALA A 18 -9.21 1.91 -5.42
N ILE A 19 -9.64 1.25 -4.35
CA ILE A 19 -8.76 0.35 -3.59
C ILE A 19 -8.55 -0.97 -4.35
N VAL A 20 -9.62 -1.65 -4.77
CA VAL A 20 -9.51 -2.94 -5.47
C VAL A 20 -8.69 -2.82 -6.76
N PRO A 21 -8.94 -1.84 -7.65
CA PRO A 21 -8.11 -1.67 -8.85
C PRO A 21 -6.63 -1.46 -8.53
N THR A 22 -6.31 -0.61 -7.54
CA THR A 22 -4.93 -0.35 -7.12
C THR A 22 -4.26 -1.61 -6.56
N LEU A 23 -4.98 -2.40 -5.75
CA LEU A 23 -4.45 -3.65 -5.21
C LEU A 23 -4.23 -4.71 -6.29
N VAL A 24 -5.10 -4.77 -7.29
CA VAL A 24 -4.91 -5.65 -8.46
C VAL A 24 -3.59 -5.32 -9.17
N ASP A 25 -3.30 -4.04 -9.41
CA ASP A 25 -2.04 -3.63 -10.03
C ASP A 25 -0.84 -3.88 -9.12
N TYR A 26 -0.96 -3.56 -7.83
CA TYR A 26 0.07 -3.82 -6.83
C TYR A 26 0.44 -5.30 -6.75
N ILE A 27 -0.53 -6.23 -6.80
CA ILE A 27 -0.26 -7.68 -6.78
C ILE A 27 0.74 -8.09 -7.87
N ARG A 28 0.69 -7.44 -9.05
CA ARG A 28 1.55 -7.77 -10.21
C ARG A 28 3.03 -7.45 -9.99
N ILE A 29 3.35 -6.55 -9.05
CA ILE A 29 4.74 -6.14 -8.77
C ILE A 29 5.42 -7.24 -7.93
N PRO A 30 6.49 -7.90 -8.38
CA PRO A 30 7.15 -8.97 -7.62
C PRO A 30 8.15 -8.40 -6.59
N ASN A 31 7.69 -7.51 -5.71
CA ASN A 31 8.51 -6.80 -4.73
C ASN A 31 8.80 -7.64 -3.47
N LYS A 32 9.60 -8.68 -3.66
CA LYS A 32 10.03 -9.57 -2.58
C LYS A 32 10.81 -8.82 -1.51
N SER A 33 10.61 -9.24 -0.26
CA SER A 33 11.37 -8.75 0.89
C SER A 33 12.87 -9.01 0.69
N PRO A 34 13.79 -8.16 1.22
CA PRO A 34 15.24 -8.37 1.09
C PRO A 34 15.73 -9.75 1.56
N ALA A 35 15.00 -10.41 2.47
CA ALA A 35 15.29 -11.77 2.91
C ALA A 35 15.17 -12.83 1.79
N PHE A 36 14.40 -12.53 0.73
CA PHE A 36 14.15 -13.42 -0.41
C PHE A 36 14.72 -12.88 -1.73
N ASP A 37 15.19 -11.64 -1.73
CA ASP A 37 15.83 -10.98 -2.86
C ASP A 37 16.95 -10.04 -2.37
N PRO A 38 18.20 -10.54 -2.25
CA PRO A 38 19.34 -9.71 -1.83
C PRO A 38 19.62 -8.55 -2.78
N ASP A 39 19.26 -8.68 -4.06
CA ASP A 39 19.48 -7.70 -5.12
C ASP A 39 18.25 -6.81 -5.36
N TRP A 40 17.33 -6.74 -4.37
CA TRP A 40 16.06 -5.98 -4.46
C TRP A 40 16.21 -4.53 -4.93
N VAL A 41 17.34 -3.87 -4.60
CA VAL A 41 17.64 -2.51 -5.06
C VAL A 41 17.82 -2.49 -6.57
N ALA A 42 18.58 -3.45 -7.12
CA ALA A 42 18.84 -3.55 -8.55
C ALA A 42 17.58 -3.98 -9.33
N HIS A 43 16.76 -4.86 -8.75
CA HIS A 43 15.50 -5.28 -9.37
C HIS A 43 14.43 -4.18 -9.37
N GLY A 44 14.48 -3.22 -8.44
CA GLY A 44 13.66 -2.01 -8.46
C GLY A 44 12.17 -2.20 -8.14
N HIS A 45 11.69 -3.43 -7.96
CA HIS A 45 10.27 -3.70 -7.66
C HIS A 45 9.80 -3.07 -6.35
N MET A 46 10.67 -2.98 -5.34
CA MET A 46 10.35 -2.28 -4.08
C MET A 46 10.07 -0.80 -4.33
N GLU A 47 10.88 -0.18 -5.19
CA GLU A 47 10.73 1.24 -5.56
C GLU A 47 9.45 1.45 -6.38
N GLU A 48 9.16 0.54 -7.30
CA GLU A 48 7.92 0.54 -8.08
C GLU A 48 6.67 0.48 -7.18
N ALA A 49 6.66 -0.41 -6.19
CA ALA A 49 5.56 -0.55 -5.24
C ALA A 49 5.42 0.70 -4.35
N VAL A 50 6.52 1.23 -3.82
CA VAL A 50 6.52 2.46 -3.01
C VAL A 50 5.99 3.64 -3.82
N ALA A 51 6.47 3.82 -5.05
CA ALA A 51 6.02 4.89 -5.93
C ALA A 51 4.53 4.77 -6.29
N MET A 52 4.01 3.55 -6.43
CA MET A 52 2.58 3.32 -6.64
C MET A 52 1.75 3.79 -5.45
N PHE A 53 2.09 3.35 -4.23
CA PHE A 53 1.37 3.77 -3.02
C PHE A 53 1.56 5.25 -2.69
N GLU A 54 2.74 5.80 -2.94
CA GLU A 54 3.00 7.24 -2.80
C GLU A 54 2.05 8.05 -3.70
N ARG A 55 1.95 7.72 -4.99
CA ARG A 55 1.02 8.40 -5.90
C ARG A 55 -0.42 8.28 -5.42
N TRP A 56 -0.85 7.08 -5.07
CA TRP A 56 -2.23 6.83 -4.60
C TRP A 56 -2.57 7.66 -3.35
N ALA A 57 -1.63 7.76 -2.41
CA ALA A 57 -1.81 8.52 -1.17
C ALA A 57 -1.74 10.03 -1.42
N ARG A 58 -0.83 10.51 -2.29
CA ARG A 58 -0.72 11.93 -2.66
C ARG A 58 -1.99 12.48 -3.32
N GLU A 59 -2.69 11.68 -4.12
CA GLU A 59 -4.00 12.06 -4.69
C GLU A 59 -5.08 12.32 -3.63
N ARG A 60 -4.92 11.78 -2.42
CA ARG A 60 -5.95 11.78 -1.38
C ARG A 60 -5.59 12.66 -0.19
N ILE A 61 -4.30 12.93 0.02
CA ILE A 61 -3.81 13.64 1.21
C ILE A 61 -4.35 15.07 1.30
N ASP A 62 -4.69 15.70 0.18
CA ASP A 62 -5.31 17.03 0.15
C ASP A 62 -6.69 17.07 0.86
N ASN A 63 -7.35 15.92 1.05
CA ASN A 63 -8.58 15.82 1.83
C ASN A 63 -8.34 15.77 3.34
N LEU A 64 -7.08 15.76 3.79
CA LEU A 64 -6.66 15.69 5.19
C LEU A 64 -5.86 16.96 5.53
N PRO A 65 -6.52 18.01 6.04
CA PRO A 65 -5.87 19.29 6.29
C PRO A 65 -4.63 19.17 7.17
N GLY A 66 -3.49 19.67 6.67
CA GLY A 66 -2.21 19.65 7.38
C GLY A 66 -1.51 18.30 7.42
N ALA A 67 -2.03 17.27 6.73
CA ALA A 67 -1.35 16.00 6.63
C ALA A 67 -0.04 16.10 5.82
N THR A 68 0.94 15.30 6.19
CA THR A 68 2.24 15.19 5.49
C THR A 68 2.45 13.77 5.00
N LEU A 69 3.19 13.62 3.89
CA LEU A 69 3.62 12.33 3.36
C LEU A 69 5.08 12.40 2.96
N ASP A 70 5.87 11.57 3.63
CA ASP A 70 7.30 11.43 3.39
C ASP A 70 7.66 9.99 3.02
N ILE A 71 8.51 9.86 2.00
CA ILE A 71 9.20 8.59 1.72
C ILE A 71 10.55 8.65 2.43
N VAL A 72 10.60 8.10 3.64
CA VAL A 72 11.81 8.08 4.46
C VAL A 72 12.77 7.04 3.90
N ARG A 73 14.02 7.47 3.65
CA ARG A 73 15.08 6.64 3.09
C ARG A 73 16.31 6.71 3.98
N LEU A 74 16.87 5.55 4.29
CA LEU A 74 18.12 5.40 5.02
C LEU A 74 19.09 4.53 4.21
N PRO A 75 20.40 4.80 4.24
CA PRO A 75 21.38 3.98 3.54
C PRO A 75 21.25 2.49 3.92
N GLY A 76 21.16 1.63 2.90
CA GLY A 76 21.07 0.17 3.08
C GLY A 76 19.75 -0.35 3.68
N ARG A 77 18.67 0.46 3.70
CA ARG A 77 17.36 0.06 4.22
C ARG A 77 16.27 0.22 3.16
N THR A 78 15.21 -0.56 3.28
CA THR A 78 14.00 -0.40 2.45
C THR A 78 13.34 0.95 2.74
N PRO A 79 12.63 1.54 1.75
CA PRO A 79 11.91 2.79 1.96
C PRO A 79 10.76 2.61 2.95
N LEU A 80 10.41 3.68 3.67
CA LEU A 80 9.26 3.73 4.56
C LEU A 80 8.32 4.87 4.13
N ILE A 81 7.06 4.55 3.92
CA ILE A 81 6.00 5.54 3.70
C ILE A 81 5.53 6.00 5.07
N LEU A 82 5.76 7.27 5.39
CA LEU A 82 5.27 7.90 6.61
C LEU A 82 4.19 8.90 6.24
N ILE A 83 3.01 8.74 6.83
CA ILE A 83 1.91 9.71 6.72
C ILE A 83 1.57 10.18 8.13
N ASP A 84 1.70 11.49 8.37
CA ASP A 84 1.26 12.13 9.61
C ASP A 84 0.02 12.96 9.32
N VAL A 85 -1.05 12.74 10.09
CA VAL A 85 -2.34 13.41 9.94
C VAL A 85 -2.67 14.10 11.25
N PRO A 86 -2.65 15.45 11.31
CA PRO A 86 -2.94 16.15 12.55
C PRO A 86 -4.41 15.95 12.94
N GLY A 87 -4.61 15.39 14.13
CA GLY A 87 -5.92 15.30 14.75
C GLY A 87 -6.34 16.60 15.42
N THR A 88 -7.60 16.66 15.85
CA THR A 88 -8.12 17.73 16.71
C THR A 88 -8.10 17.36 18.20
N GLY A 89 -7.70 16.13 18.53
CA GLY A 89 -7.57 15.60 19.89
C GLY A 89 -6.15 15.71 20.46
N ARG A 90 -5.95 15.17 21.66
CA ARG A 90 -4.64 15.17 22.35
C ARG A 90 -3.90 13.82 22.26
N ASP A 91 -4.56 12.79 21.76
CA ASP A 91 -4.02 11.44 21.66
C ASP A 91 -3.47 11.15 20.26
N THR A 92 -2.64 10.12 20.17
CA THR A 92 -2.04 9.65 18.92
C THR A 92 -2.42 8.19 18.67
N VAL A 93 -2.81 7.89 17.44
CA VAL A 93 -3.06 6.52 16.96
C VAL A 93 -2.02 6.19 15.90
N LEU A 94 -1.39 5.01 16.02
CA LEU A 94 -0.49 4.47 15.00
C LEU A 94 -1.21 3.39 14.20
N LEU A 95 -1.31 3.60 12.88
CA LEU A 95 -1.70 2.57 11.94
C LEU A 95 -0.43 2.04 11.26
N TYR A 96 -0.23 0.73 11.29
CA TYR A 96 0.95 0.07 10.75
C TYR A 96 0.56 -1.00 9.73
N GLY A 97 1.32 -1.08 8.65
CA GLY A 97 1.25 -2.13 7.64
C GLY A 97 2.62 -2.27 6.95
N HIS A 98 2.71 -3.22 6.02
CA HIS A 98 3.90 -3.43 5.20
C HIS A 98 3.48 -3.77 3.77
N LEU A 99 4.39 -3.58 2.82
CA LEU A 99 4.14 -3.77 1.38
C LEU A 99 5.15 -4.70 0.71
N ASP A 100 6.16 -5.19 1.42
CA ASP A 100 7.06 -6.21 0.87
C ASP A 100 6.39 -7.59 0.88
N LYS A 101 6.80 -8.45 -0.07
CA LYS A 101 6.15 -9.74 -0.29
C LYS A 101 7.04 -10.91 0.07
N GLN A 102 6.39 -11.99 0.50
CA GLN A 102 6.97 -13.33 0.55
C GLN A 102 7.32 -13.80 -0.87
N PRO A 103 8.19 -14.82 -1.04
CA PRO A 103 8.51 -15.35 -2.35
C PRO A 103 7.30 -16.09 -2.95
N GLU A 104 7.48 -16.58 -4.16
CA GLU A 104 6.45 -17.16 -5.02
C GLU A 104 5.76 -18.39 -4.40
N MET A 105 6.44 -19.12 -3.50
CA MET A 105 6.03 -20.43 -2.98
C MET A 105 5.72 -21.44 -4.11
N VAL A 106 5.16 -22.60 -3.77
CA VAL A 106 4.77 -23.66 -4.73
C VAL A 106 3.32 -24.08 -4.51
N GLY A 107 2.69 -24.71 -5.51
CA GLY A 107 1.36 -25.31 -5.39
C GLY A 107 0.18 -24.43 -5.81
N TRP A 108 0.41 -23.41 -6.63
CA TRP A 108 -0.68 -22.59 -7.20
C TRP A 108 -1.60 -23.41 -8.11
N ALA A 109 -2.90 -23.14 -8.03
CA ALA A 109 -3.90 -23.74 -8.92
C ALA A 109 -3.71 -23.29 -10.38
N GLU A 110 -4.25 -24.06 -11.33
CA GLU A 110 -4.18 -23.72 -12.75
C GLU A 110 -4.80 -22.35 -13.04
N GLY A 111 -4.05 -21.48 -13.73
CA GLY A 111 -4.48 -20.10 -14.02
C GLY A 111 -4.23 -19.09 -12.89
N TYR A 112 -3.67 -19.52 -11.76
CA TYR A 112 -3.27 -18.66 -10.65
C TYR A 112 -1.75 -18.56 -10.53
N GLY A 113 -1.27 -17.52 -9.85
CA GLY A 113 0.15 -17.34 -9.58
C GLY A 113 0.39 -16.17 -8.62
N PRO A 114 1.62 -16.06 -8.05
CA PRO A 114 1.93 -15.09 -7.00
C PRO A 114 1.77 -13.63 -7.44
N TRP A 115 1.94 -13.38 -8.74
CA TRP A 115 1.88 -12.06 -9.36
C TRP A 115 0.70 -11.92 -10.33
N ILE A 116 -0.27 -12.86 -10.27
CA ILE A 116 -1.43 -12.91 -11.16
C ILE A 116 -2.68 -12.61 -10.33
N PRO A 117 -3.17 -11.35 -10.30
CA PRO A 117 -4.38 -11.00 -9.58
C PRO A 117 -5.59 -11.68 -10.23
N ARG A 118 -6.49 -12.22 -9.39
CA ARG A 118 -7.75 -12.83 -9.77
C ARG A 118 -8.84 -12.28 -8.84
N LEU A 119 -9.98 -11.92 -9.43
CA LEU A 119 -11.18 -11.51 -8.71
C LEU A 119 -12.28 -12.47 -9.19
N GLU A 120 -12.83 -13.26 -8.27
CA GLU A 120 -13.89 -14.25 -8.54
C GLU A 120 -15.02 -14.07 -7.53
#